data_AF-A0A7K0I5D5-F1
#
_entry.id   AF-A0A7K0I5D5-F1
#
_cell.length_a   1.000
_cell.length_b   1.000
_cell.length_c   1.000
_cell.angle_alpha   90.00
_cell.angle_beta   90.00
_cell.angle_gamma   90.00
#
_symmetry.space_group_name_H-M   'P 1'
#
loop_
_entity.id
_entity.type
_entity.pdbx_description
1 polymer ?
#
loop_
_entity_poly.entity_id
_entity_poly.type
_entity_poly.pdbx_seq_one_letter_code
_entity_poly.pdbx_strand_id
1 'polypeptide(L)'
;FSIECRVKYNEFAGGDQNVISCESGNSGWMLRSSGNVIQFYINDGNWTGCQTSSLELNRWYHVAATYQKGGGIALYLDGKKVGSSSCGTLQVTPNADLQAGTAPSYSDRYMRGYIQDLSLWKDVRTAEEVAADINCDFSGTEDGLNAYWPLNLNLGTSITDKTGNHTVNLVDVVWENPEE
;
A
#
# COMPACT_ATOMS: atom_id res chain seq x y z
N PHE A 1 -8.92 -8.06 4.57
CA PHE A 1 -8.62 -6.63 4.39
C PHE A 1 -7.92 -6.45 3.07
N SER A 2 -8.01 -5.25 2.52
CA SER A 2 -7.33 -4.87 1.28
C SER A 2 -6.69 -3.50 1.42
N ILE A 3 -5.60 -3.30 0.68
CA ILE A 3 -4.91 -2.02 0.56
C ILE A 3 -4.83 -1.73 -0.92
N GLU A 4 -5.19 -0.53 -1.33
CA GLU A 4 -4.98 -0.07 -2.69
C GLU A 4 -4.31 1.29 -2.71
N CYS A 5 -3.47 1.52 -3.72
CA CYS A 5 -2.88 2.82 -3.97
C CYS A 5 -2.40 2.89 -5.42
N ARG A 6 -2.13 4.11 -5.86
CA ARG A 6 -1.35 4.37 -7.06
C ARG A 6 0.07 4.71 -6.65
N VAL A 7 1.04 4.16 -7.37
CA VAL A 7 2.46 4.42 -7.16
C VAL A 7 3.15 4.79 -8.46
N LYS A 8 4.10 5.72 -8.38
CA LYS A 8 5.03 6.05 -9.47
C LYS A 8 6.44 6.12 -8.88
N TYR A 9 7.34 5.23 -9.31
CA TYR A 9 8.74 5.25 -8.87
C TYR A 9 9.58 6.10 -9.82
N ASN A 10 10.42 6.97 -9.27
CA ASN A 10 11.44 7.71 -10.02
C ASN A 10 12.79 6.99 -9.99
N GLU A 11 12.99 6.11 -8.99
CA GLU A 11 14.20 5.32 -8.83
C GLU A 11 13.89 3.98 -8.16
N PHE A 12 14.52 2.90 -8.63
CA PHE A 12 14.63 1.65 -7.89
C PHE A 12 15.96 1.62 -7.12
N ALA A 13 16.02 2.37 -6.02
CA ALA A 13 17.18 2.42 -5.14
C ALA A 13 17.56 1.02 -4.62
N GLY A 14 18.84 0.85 -4.30
CA GLY A 14 19.34 -0.38 -3.71
C GLY A 14 18.67 -0.66 -2.35
N GLY A 15 18.31 -1.92 -2.11
CA GLY A 15 17.56 -2.33 -0.93
C GLY A 15 16.04 -2.30 -1.16
N ASP A 16 15.30 -2.42 -0.06
CA ASP A 16 13.85 -2.43 -0.07
C ASP A 16 13.30 -1.02 0.18
N GLN A 17 12.21 -0.66 -0.49
CA GLN A 17 11.55 0.64 -0.32
C GLN A 17 10.07 0.44 -0.01
N ASN A 18 9.61 0.89 1.16
CA ASN A 18 8.23 0.64 1.58
C ASN A 18 7.26 1.64 0.96
N VAL A 19 6.17 1.11 0.38
CA VAL A 19 5.01 1.91 -0.05
C VAL A 19 4.14 2.19 1.16
N ILE A 20 3.74 1.14 1.89
CA ILE A 20 2.98 1.26 3.13
C ILE A 20 3.17 0.01 3.99
N SER A 21 3.32 0.20 5.30
CA SER A 21 3.76 -0.87 6.19
C SER A 21 3.40 -0.60 7.65
N CYS A 22 3.12 -1.68 8.38
CA CYS A 22 2.97 -1.67 9.85
C CYS A 22 3.79 -2.78 10.51
N GLU A 23 4.90 -3.17 9.88
CA GLU A 23 5.81 -4.18 10.39
C GLU A 23 6.49 -3.73 11.68
N SER A 24 6.52 -4.65 12.64
CA SER A 24 7.18 -4.46 13.92
C SER A 24 7.96 -5.72 14.25
N GLY A 25 9.27 -5.71 13.97
CA GLY A 25 10.12 -6.90 14.13
C GLY A 25 9.63 -8.08 13.29
N ASN A 26 9.12 -9.13 13.95
CA ASN A 26 8.57 -10.33 13.32
C ASN A 26 7.03 -10.35 13.30
N SER A 27 6.41 -9.19 13.09
CA SER A 27 4.94 -9.06 13.02
C SER A 27 4.54 -7.97 12.04
N GLY A 28 3.28 -7.96 11.63
CA GLY A 28 2.69 -6.98 10.73
C GLY A 28 2.74 -7.40 9.27
N TRP A 29 2.55 -6.42 8.40
CA TRP A 29 2.54 -6.59 6.96
C TRP A 29 3.24 -5.41 6.29
N MET A 30 3.69 -5.63 5.06
CA MET A 30 4.35 -4.61 4.25
C MET A 30 3.96 -4.74 2.77
N LEU A 31 3.68 -3.59 2.16
CA LEU A 31 3.70 -3.41 0.71
C LEU A 31 4.94 -2.58 0.38
N ARG A 32 5.86 -3.14 -0.41
CA ARG A 32 7.17 -2.55 -0.66
C ARG A 32 7.68 -2.88 -2.06
N SER A 33 8.64 -2.14 -2.58
CA SER A 33 9.45 -2.60 -3.69
C SER A 33 10.75 -3.23 -3.22
N SER A 34 11.24 -4.18 -4.03
CA SER A 34 12.61 -4.71 -3.95
C SER A 34 13.16 -4.73 -5.36
N GLY A 35 14.09 -3.81 -5.66
CA GLY A 35 14.39 -3.48 -7.05
C GLY A 35 13.15 -2.97 -7.78
N ASN A 36 12.85 -3.54 -8.96
CA ASN A 36 11.75 -3.11 -9.82
C ASN A 36 10.46 -3.93 -9.66
N VAL A 37 10.31 -4.74 -8.60
CA VAL A 37 9.06 -5.46 -8.32
C VAL A 37 8.44 -4.95 -7.04
N ILE A 38 7.10 -4.95 -6.97
CA ILE A 38 6.37 -4.73 -5.72
C ILE A 38 6.08 -6.08 -5.08
N GLN A 39 6.23 -6.13 -3.76
CA GLN A 39 6.02 -7.28 -2.92
C GLN A 39 4.98 -6.95 -1.86
N PHE A 40 4.06 -7.87 -1.64
CA PHE A 40 3.17 -7.84 -0.48
C PHE A 40 3.50 -9.02 0.42
N TYR A 41 3.85 -8.73 1.67
CA TYR A 41 4.18 -9.71 2.69
C TYR A 41 3.32 -9.50 3.93
N ILE A 42 2.93 -10.60 4.55
CA ILE A 42 2.42 -10.65 5.92
C ILE A 42 3.33 -11.53 6.76
N ASN A 43 3.37 -11.30 8.07
CA ASN A 43 3.95 -12.26 8.99
C ASN A 43 2.87 -13.19 9.54
N ASP A 44 2.90 -14.48 9.19
CA ASP A 44 1.95 -15.50 9.69
C ASP A 44 2.61 -16.54 10.62
N GLY A 45 3.72 -16.16 11.25
CA GLY A 45 4.71 -17.06 11.84
C GLY A 45 5.97 -17.17 10.98
N ASN A 46 5.86 -16.86 9.68
CA ASN A 46 6.96 -16.56 8.77
C ASN A 46 6.57 -15.35 7.89
N TRP A 47 7.55 -14.74 7.23
CA TRP A 47 7.25 -13.74 6.19
C TRP A 47 6.76 -14.46 4.92
N THR A 48 5.46 -14.38 4.67
CA THR A 48 4.77 -15.04 3.56
C THR A 48 4.23 -13.98 2.62
N GLY A 49 4.51 -14.12 1.33
CA GLY A 49 4.29 -13.04 0.38
C GLY A 49 4.17 -13.46 -1.07
N CYS A 50 3.85 -12.49 -1.92
CA CYS A 50 3.89 -12.61 -3.36
C CYS A 50 4.40 -11.29 -3.97
N GLN A 51 4.70 -11.29 -5.26
CA GLN A 51 5.27 -10.14 -5.95
C GLN A 51 4.67 -9.94 -7.33
N THR A 52 4.81 -8.72 -7.85
CA THR A 52 4.42 -8.36 -9.22
C THR A 52 5.46 -8.82 -10.24
N SER A 53 5.14 -8.66 -11.52
CA SER A 53 6.16 -8.52 -12.56
C SER A 53 6.97 -7.23 -12.37
N SER A 54 8.01 -7.02 -13.19
CA SER A 54 8.77 -5.78 -13.18
C SER A 54 7.91 -4.56 -13.52
N LEU A 55 8.13 -3.48 -12.79
CA LEU A 55 7.64 -2.13 -13.06
C LEU A 55 8.67 -1.35 -13.87
N GLU A 56 8.18 -0.32 -14.55
CA GLU A 56 8.96 0.70 -15.23
C GLU A 56 9.02 1.97 -14.37
N LEU A 57 10.10 2.74 -14.50
CA LEU A 57 10.21 4.04 -13.85
C LEU A 57 9.29 5.07 -14.52
N ASN A 58 8.90 6.09 -13.75
CA ASN A 58 8.14 7.25 -14.20
C ASN A 58 6.77 6.93 -14.80
N ARG A 59 6.20 5.78 -14.43
CA ARG A 59 4.85 5.34 -14.80
C ARG A 59 4.00 5.14 -13.57
N TRP A 60 2.76 5.64 -13.61
CA TRP A 60 1.75 5.34 -12.60
C TRP A 60 1.25 3.90 -12.76
N TYR A 61 1.21 3.18 -11.65
CA TYR A 61 0.60 1.87 -11.51
C TYR A 61 -0.46 1.90 -10.42
N HIS A 62 -1.60 1.28 -10.66
CA HIS A 62 -2.52 0.91 -9.57
C HIS A 62 -2.05 -0.42 -8.96
N VAL A 63 -1.93 -0.45 -7.64
CA VAL A 63 -1.47 -1.61 -6.88
C VAL A 63 -2.51 -1.91 -5.82
N ALA A 64 -3.02 -3.14 -5.81
CA ALA A 64 -3.89 -3.63 -4.76
C ALA A 64 -3.34 -4.91 -4.14
N ALA A 65 -3.42 -5.01 -2.82
CA ALA A 65 -3.01 -6.16 -2.06
C ALA A 65 -4.17 -6.61 -1.17
N THR A 66 -4.49 -7.90 -1.20
CA THR A 66 -5.57 -8.46 -0.38
C THR A 66 -5.04 -9.56 0.53
N TYR A 67 -5.62 -9.63 1.73
CA TYR A 67 -5.35 -10.67 2.72
C TYR A 67 -6.66 -11.23 3.28
N GLN A 68 -6.81 -12.56 3.18
CA GLN A 68 -7.84 -13.32 3.85
C GLN A 68 -7.21 -14.34 4.81
N LYS A 69 -7.60 -14.31 6.08
CA LYS A 69 -7.13 -15.29 7.08
C LYS A 69 -7.43 -16.72 6.64
N GLY A 70 -6.37 -17.50 6.38
CA GLY A 70 -6.47 -18.87 5.87
C GLY A 70 -6.94 -18.98 4.40
N GLY A 71 -7.32 -17.87 3.75
CA GLY A 71 -7.77 -17.83 2.36
C GLY A 71 -6.70 -17.40 1.36
N GLY A 72 -5.59 -16.83 1.84
CA GLY A 72 -4.44 -16.45 1.02
C GLY A 72 -4.25 -14.94 0.91
N ILE A 73 -3.18 -14.58 0.22
CA ILE A 73 -2.91 -13.22 -0.23
C ILE A 73 -2.96 -13.16 -1.75
N ALA A 74 -3.36 -12.00 -2.28
CA ALA A 74 -3.26 -11.69 -3.69
C ALA A 74 -2.70 -10.29 -3.90
N LEU A 75 -1.96 -10.13 -5.00
CA LEU A 75 -1.39 -8.87 -5.44
C LEU A 75 -1.83 -8.59 -6.86
N TYR A 76 -2.25 -7.35 -7.10
CA TYR A 76 -2.81 -6.88 -8.35
C TYR A 76 -2.01 -5.67 -8.83
N LEU A 77 -1.84 -5.59 -10.15
CA LEU A 77 -1.20 -4.47 -10.83
C LEU A 77 -2.10 -4.05 -12.00
N ASP A 78 -2.49 -2.78 -12.04
CA ASP A 78 -3.42 -2.20 -13.02
C ASP A 78 -4.70 -3.05 -13.17
N GLY A 79 -5.32 -3.39 -12.04
CA GLY A 79 -6.56 -4.19 -11.96
C GLY A 79 -6.41 -5.68 -12.23
N LYS A 80 -5.21 -6.17 -12.56
CA LYS A 80 -4.98 -7.58 -12.89
C LYS A 80 -4.23 -8.30 -11.79
N LYS A 81 -4.70 -9.47 -11.38
CA LYS A 81 -3.98 -10.33 -10.43
C LYS A 81 -2.65 -10.77 -11.03
N VAL A 82 -1.54 -10.48 -10.36
CA VAL A 82 -0.17 -10.79 -10.79
C VAL A 82 0.58 -11.71 -9.82
N GLY A 83 0.11 -11.82 -8.58
CA GLY A 83 0.72 -12.67 -7.57
C GLY A 83 -0.30 -13.22 -6.58
N SER A 84 0.01 -14.38 -6.00
CA SER A 84 -0.70 -14.88 -4.83
C SER A 84 0.12 -15.90 -4.07
N SER A 85 -0.20 -16.07 -2.79
CA SER A 85 0.33 -17.15 -1.95
C SER A 85 -0.76 -17.64 -1.01
N SER A 86 -0.67 -18.89 -0.56
CA SER A 86 -1.37 -19.30 0.66
C SER A 86 -0.79 -18.53 1.85
N CYS A 87 -1.57 -18.39 2.91
CA CYS A 87 -1.12 -17.73 4.13
C CYS A 87 -1.88 -18.23 5.36
N GLY A 88 -1.25 -18.09 6.52
CA GLY A 88 -1.82 -18.35 7.83
C GLY A 88 -2.51 -17.14 8.45
N THR A 89 -2.42 -17.06 9.78
CA THR A 89 -2.97 -15.95 10.56
C THR A 89 -1.91 -14.86 10.71
N LEU A 90 -2.20 -13.67 10.19
CA LEU A 90 -1.37 -12.49 10.37
C LEU A 90 -1.15 -12.24 11.87
N GLN A 91 0.12 -12.17 12.26
CA GLN A 91 0.55 -11.77 13.59
C GLN A 91 0.71 -10.25 13.59
N VAL A 92 -0.01 -9.56 14.48
CA VAL A 92 0.10 -8.10 14.63
C VAL A 92 0.49 -7.80 16.07
N THR A 93 1.56 -7.05 16.26
CA THR A 93 1.90 -6.46 17.55
C THR A 93 1.43 -5.00 17.53
N PRO A 94 0.62 -4.53 18.50
CA PRO A 94 -0.04 -3.22 18.44
C PRO A 94 0.89 -2.04 18.72
N ASN A 95 2.18 -2.14 18.39
CA ASN A 95 3.21 -1.20 18.81
C ASN A 95 3.74 -0.35 17.65
N ALA A 96 3.34 -0.63 16.41
CA ALA A 96 3.77 0.10 15.23
C ALA A 96 2.57 0.79 14.57
N ASP A 97 2.68 2.10 14.42
CA ASP A 97 1.77 2.86 13.57
C ASP A 97 1.95 2.48 12.11
N LEU A 98 0.88 2.60 11.34
CA LEU A 98 0.94 2.46 9.89
C LEU A 98 1.73 3.62 9.29
N GLN A 99 2.74 3.34 8.47
CA GLN A 99 3.53 4.36 7.79
C GLN A 99 3.56 4.12 6.29
N ALA A 100 3.48 5.20 5.52
CA ALA A 100 3.58 5.18 4.06
C ALA A 100 4.84 5.92 3.60
N GLY A 101 5.45 5.44 2.51
CA GLY A 101 6.72 5.95 1.98
C GLY A 101 7.95 5.63 2.84
N THR A 102 7.78 4.91 3.96
CA THR A 102 8.83 4.51 4.89
C THR A 102 8.42 3.26 5.69
N ALA A 103 9.23 2.86 6.66
CA ALA A 103 9.10 1.65 7.44
C ALA A 103 9.17 1.93 8.95
N PRO A 104 8.19 1.50 9.76
CA PRO A 104 8.24 1.61 11.21
C PRO A 104 9.52 1.04 11.85
N SER A 105 10.06 -0.07 11.31
CA SER A 105 11.21 -0.76 11.90
C SER A 105 12.55 -0.45 11.23
N TYR A 106 12.57 0.34 10.14
CA TYR A 106 13.78 0.56 9.34
C TYR A 106 13.93 2.01 8.90
N SER A 107 15.06 2.62 9.24
CA SER A 107 15.33 4.04 8.96
C SER A 107 15.85 4.32 7.55
N ASP A 108 15.95 3.31 6.67
CA ASP A 108 16.57 3.39 5.35
C ASP A 108 15.65 2.94 4.19
N ARG A 109 14.42 2.50 4.49
CA ARG A 109 13.48 1.95 3.49
C ARG A 109 12.52 2.99 2.91
N TYR A 110 13.06 4.14 2.54
CA TYR A 110 12.26 5.23 1.95
C TYR A 110 11.90 4.95 0.50
N MET A 111 10.65 5.23 0.13
CA MET A 111 10.21 5.21 -1.26
C MET A 111 10.82 6.37 -2.05
N ARG A 112 11.32 6.07 -3.25
CA ARG A 112 11.77 7.04 -4.25
C ARG A 112 10.71 7.21 -5.33
N GLY A 113 9.64 7.90 -4.97
CA GLY A 113 8.49 8.08 -5.84
C GLY A 113 7.30 8.74 -5.16
N TYR A 114 6.13 8.54 -5.76
CA TYR A 114 4.88 9.16 -5.35
C TYR A 114 3.85 8.09 -5.00
N ILE A 115 2.98 8.43 -4.04
CA ILE A 115 1.83 7.64 -3.64
C ILE A 115 0.59 8.51 -3.84
N GLN A 116 -0.43 7.96 -4.49
CA GLN A 116 -1.75 8.56 -4.65
C GLN A 116 -2.83 7.54 -4.30
N ASP A 117 -4.03 8.04 -4.04
CA ASP A 117 -5.23 7.24 -3.87
C ASP A 117 -5.10 6.08 -2.87
N LEU A 118 -4.44 6.34 -1.74
CA LEU A 118 -4.22 5.32 -0.72
C LEU A 118 -5.54 4.99 0.00
N SER A 119 -6.01 3.76 -0.14
CA SER A 119 -7.22 3.26 0.49
C SER A 119 -6.96 1.99 1.30
N LEU A 120 -7.71 1.85 2.39
CA LEU A 120 -7.72 0.68 3.27
C LEU A 120 -9.15 0.16 3.38
N TRP A 121 -9.32 -1.14 3.18
CA TRP A 121 -10.62 -1.81 3.15
C TRP A 121 -10.68 -2.92 4.19
N LYS A 122 -11.81 -3.05 4.89
CA LYS A 122 -12.03 -4.08 5.91
C LYS A 122 -12.19 -5.47 5.27
N ASP A 123 -12.84 -5.50 4.13
CA ASP A 123 -13.14 -6.68 3.32
C ASP A 123 -11.99 -7.06 2.38
N VAL A 124 -12.18 -8.16 1.66
CA VAL A 124 -11.26 -8.65 0.65
C VAL A 124 -11.84 -8.26 -0.69
N ARG A 125 -11.26 -7.23 -1.32
CA ARG A 125 -11.68 -6.75 -2.62
C ARG A 125 -11.54 -7.88 -3.64
N THR A 126 -12.60 -8.11 -4.41
CA THR A 126 -12.64 -9.07 -5.50
C THR A 126 -11.81 -8.58 -6.70
N ALA A 127 -11.55 -9.44 -7.68
CA ALA A 127 -10.78 -9.02 -8.84
C ALA A 127 -11.54 -7.97 -9.69
N GLU A 128 -12.86 -8.08 -9.75
CA GLU A 128 -13.75 -7.16 -10.46
C GLU A 128 -13.77 -5.79 -9.77
N GLU A 129 -13.82 -5.79 -8.45
CA GLU A 129 -13.73 -4.59 -7.62
C GLU A 129 -12.40 -3.87 -7.79
N VAL A 130 -11.27 -4.59 -7.63
CA VAL A 130 -9.93 -4.04 -7.85
C VAL A 130 -9.76 -3.46 -9.26
N ALA A 131 -10.37 -4.09 -10.28
CA ALA A 131 -10.33 -3.59 -11.65
C ALA A 131 -11.16 -2.31 -11.84
N ALA A 132 -12.28 -2.14 -11.11
CA ALA A 132 -13.07 -0.92 -11.10
C ALA A 132 -12.37 0.22 -10.35
N ASP A 133 -11.63 -0.12 -9.29
CA ASP A 133 -10.98 0.81 -8.39
C ASP A 133 -9.74 1.51 -8.99
N ILE A 134 -9.26 1.10 -10.18
CA ILE A 134 -8.12 1.75 -10.87
C ILE A 134 -8.31 3.26 -11.03
N ASN A 135 -9.53 3.70 -11.33
CA ASN A 135 -9.88 5.11 -11.53
C ASN A 135 -10.47 5.77 -10.28
N CYS A 136 -10.27 5.14 -9.10
CA CYS A 136 -10.75 5.55 -7.79
C CYS A 136 -11.07 7.05 -7.62
N ASP A 137 -12.28 7.32 -7.15
CA ASP A 137 -12.75 8.63 -6.65
C ASP A 137 -13.75 8.36 -5.52
N PHE A 138 -13.26 7.70 -4.47
CA PHE A 138 -14.10 7.26 -3.36
C PHE A 138 -14.59 8.46 -2.55
N SER A 139 -15.87 8.46 -2.23
CA SER A 139 -16.52 9.50 -1.45
C SER A 139 -16.19 9.44 0.04
N GLY A 140 -15.71 8.28 0.53
CA GLY A 140 -15.51 8.01 1.95
C GLY A 140 -16.70 7.33 2.62
N THR A 141 -17.72 6.92 1.84
CA THR A 141 -18.97 6.30 2.35
C THR A 141 -19.21 4.90 1.79
N GLU A 142 -18.27 4.39 0.99
CA GLU A 142 -18.30 3.08 0.39
C GLU A 142 -18.33 1.99 1.47
N ASP A 143 -19.16 0.97 1.29
CA ASP A 143 -19.21 -0.17 2.22
C ASP A 143 -17.86 -0.89 2.23
N GLY A 144 -17.41 -1.30 3.42
CA GLY A 144 -16.09 -1.89 3.62
C GLY A 144 -14.91 -0.90 3.64
N LEU A 145 -15.06 0.34 3.15
CA LEU A 145 -13.97 1.32 3.18
C LEU A 145 -13.66 1.74 4.63
N ASN A 146 -12.41 1.57 5.03
CA ASN A 146 -11.93 1.98 6.35
C ASN A 146 -11.25 3.34 6.33
N ALA A 147 -10.46 3.63 5.30
CA ALA A 147 -9.80 4.92 5.14
C ALA A 147 -9.49 5.19 3.67
N TYR A 148 -9.53 6.46 3.24
CA TYR A 148 -9.09 6.87 1.92
C TYR A 148 -8.43 8.25 1.92
N TRP A 149 -7.18 8.31 1.46
CA TRP A 149 -6.42 9.53 1.23
C TRP A 149 -6.14 9.68 -0.27
N PRO A 150 -6.79 10.64 -0.97
CA PRO A 150 -6.55 10.88 -2.39
C PRO A 150 -5.10 11.28 -2.70
N LEU A 151 -4.49 12.09 -1.82
CA LEU A 151 -3.11 12.58 -1.95
C LEU A 151 -2.80 13.21 -3.33
N ASN A 152 -3.78 13.89 -3.92
CA ASN A 152 -3.71 14.48 -5.25
C ASN A 152 -3.31 15.97 -5.27
N LEU A 153 -3.31 16.63 -4.11
CA LEU A 153 -2.87 18.02 -3.95
C LEU A 153 -2.35 18.29 -2.54
N ASN A 154 -1.59 19.37 -2.37
CA ASN A 154 -1.07 19.76 -1.06
C ASN A 154 -2.20 20.17 -0.11
N LEU A 155 -2.49 19.30 0.87
CA LEU A 155 -3.49 19.51 1.92
C LEU A 155 -2.88 19.91 3.27
N GLY A 156 -1.59 20.27 3.29
CA GLY A 156 -0.85 20.59 4.50
C GLY A 156 -0.09 19.39 5.08
N THR A 157 0.31 19.48 6.35
CA THR A 157 1.14 18.47 7.04
C THR A 157 0.34 17.47 7.86
N SER A 158 -0.98 17.61 7.93
CA SER A 158 -1.89 16.70 8.61
C SER A 158 -3.13 16.53 7.75
N ILE A 159 -3.42 15.30 7.32
CA ILE A 159 -4.49 15.01 6.37
C ILE A 159 -5.45 14.00 6.99
N THR A 160 -6.69 14.43 7.20
CA THR A 160 -7.79 13.53 7.53
C THR A 160 -8.30 12.86 6.26
N ASP A 161 -8.53 11.56 6.35
CA ASP A 161 -9.05 10.74 5.26
C ASP A 161 -10.51 11.09 4.91
N LYS A 162 -10.99 10.64 3.75
CA LYS A 162 -12.35 10.93 3.24
C LYS A 162 -13.46 10.34 4.09
N THR A 163 -13.20 9.28 4.88
CA THR A 163 -14.17 8.75 5.85
C THR A 163 -14.30 9.63 7.10
N GLY A 164 -13.35 10.55 7.33
CA GLY A 164 -13.33 11.45 8.48
C GLY A 164 -12.81 10.83 9.77
N ASN A 165 -12.27 9.61 9.74
CA ASN A 165 -11.97 8.82 10.94
C ASN A 165 -10.47 8.70 11.23
N HIS A 166 -9.62 8.91 10.24
CA HIS A 166 -8.18 8.67 10.32
C HIS A 166 -7.40 9.88 9.84
N THR A 167 -6.46 10.36 10.65
CA THR A 167 -5.59 11.48 10.30
C THR A 167 -4.15 11.01 10.24
N VAL A 168 -3.47 11.32 9.14
CA VAL A 168 -2.03 11.06 8.95
C VAL A 168 -1.25 12.35 9.11
N ASN A 169 -0.06 12.26 9.70
CA ASN A 169 0.92 13.35 9.74
C ASN A 169 1.96 13.12 8.65
N LEU A 170 2.28 14.17 7.89
CA LEU A 170 3.31 14.14 6.86
C LEU A 170 4.63 14.62 7.45
N VAL A 171 5.68 13.84 7.23
CA VAL A 171 7.06 14.16 7.64
C VAL A 171 7.91 14.13 6.38
N ASP A 172 8.58 15.25 6.10
CA ASP A 172 9.48 15.42 4.94
C ASP A 172 8.86 15.05 3.57
N VAL A 173 7.55 15.25 3.42
CA VAL A 173 6.83 15.06 2.15
C VAL A 173 6.95 16.31 1.28
N VAL A 174 7.39 16.10 0.04
CA VAL A 174 7.36 17.13 -1.01
C VAL A 174 6.15 16.90 -1.90
N TRP A 175 5.34 17.96 -2.07
CA TRP A 175 4.21 17.95 -3.00
C TRP A 175 4.69 18.41 -4.37
N GLU A 176 4.52 17.55 -5.36
CA GLU A 176 4.82 17.86 -6.76
C GLU A 176 3.56 17.66 -7.61
N ASN A 177 3.38 18.52 -8.60
CA ASN A 177 2.33 18.34 -9.58
C ASN A 177 2.75 17.18 -10.51
N PRO A 178 2.03 16.03 -10.53
CA PRO A 178 2.46 14.87 -11.30
C PRO A 178 2.36 15.08 -12.83
N GLU A 179 1.77 16.19 -13.28
CA GLU A 179 1.66 16.61 -14.68
C GLU A 179 2.77 17.58 -15.14
N GLU A 180 3.66 18.00 -14.25
CA GLU A 180 4.90 18.76 -14.56
C GLU A 180 6.14 17.84 -14.57
#